data_AF-A0A7C6D925-F1
#
_entry.id   AF-A0A7C6D925-F1
#
_cell.length_a   1.000
_cell.length_b   1.000
_cell.length_c   1.000
_cell.angle_alpha   90.00
_cell.angle_beta   90.00
_cell.angle_gamma   90.00
#
_symmetry.space_group_name_H-M   'P 1'
#
loop_
_entity.id
_entity.type
_entity.pdbx_description
1 polymer ?
#
loop_
_entity_poly.entity_id
_entity_poly.type
_entity_poly.pdbx_seq_one_letter_code
_entity_poly.pdbx_strand_id
1 'polypeptide(L)'
;MASLVEKQWVIMKPLGNRHVMIPTLPPRLQKAKLDYMRECIRISQRAGEFHMKLRFEQIIDASPWIDNVRPWFLQSSESGEFLEYDRYCPHAKIAGEFQGRQHFETTSEFPDPEHLEKTKIRDSLKKELSRKHDVILITITPEDLTLENMLGKIPETVPIKLMDLNGVYARGLEELCQQYIAYHRRGKARDMRRGRQRELSDR
;
A
#
# COMPACT_ATOMS: atom_id res chain seq x y z
N MET A 1 -28.53 6.28 -28.32
CA MET A 1 -27.33 5.78 -27.62
C MET A 1 -27.16 6.63 -26.37
N ALA A 2 -27.29 6.07 -25.16
CA ALA A 2 -27.12 6.85 -23.92
C ALA A 2 -25.64 7.20 -23.68
N SER A 3 -25.37 8.42 -23.24
CA SER A 3 -24.01 8.95 -23.06
C SER A 3 -23.29 8.28 -21.87
N LEU A 4 -21.95 8.35 -21.84
CA LEU A 4 -21.16 7.82 -20.72
C LEU A 4 -21.47 8.53 -19.39
N VAL A 5 -21.89 9.80 -19.46
CA VAL A 5 -22.31 10.58 -18.29
C VAL A 5 -23.67 10.08 -17.79
N GLU A 6 -24.65 9.88 -18.68
CA GLU A 6 -25.96 9.32 -18.33
C GLU A 6 -25.85 7.93 -17.71
N LYS A 7 -24.93 7.11 -18.23
CA LYS A 7 -24.64 5.78 -17.70
C LYS A 7 -23.68 5.79 -16.50
N GLN A 8 -23.23 6.96 -16.03
CA GLN A 8 -22.38 7.15 -14.84
C GLN A 8 -21.00 6.47 -14.93
N TRP A 9 -20.44 6.38 -16.14
CA TRP A 9 -19.06 5.94 -16.37
C TRP A 9 -18.06 7.10 -16.38
N VAL A 10 -18.55 8.33 -16.47
CA VAL A 10 -17.74 9.56 -16.42
C VAL A 10 -18.46 10.58 -15.54
N ILE A 11 -17.70 11.25 -14.66
CA ILE A 11 -18.16 12.41 -13.92
C ILE A 11 -17.52 13.65 -14.54
N MET A 12 -18.34 14.64 -14.88
CA MET A 12 -17.87 15.96 -15.28
C MET A 12 -17.67 16.81 -14.03
N LYS A 13 -16.46 17.32 -13.78
CA LYS A 13 -16.21 18.32 -12.73
C LYS A 13 -15.69 19.63 -13.33
N PRO A 14 -16.15 20.79 -12.87
CA PRO A 14 -15.56 22.06 -13.26
C PRO A 14 -14.13 22.17 -12.71
N LEU A 15 -13.22 22.71 -13.51
CA LEU A 15 -11.85 23.04 -13.16
C LEU A 15 -11.50 24.39 -13.80
N GLY A 16 -11.69 25.47 -13.03
CA GLY A 16 -11.63 26.83 -13.56
C GLY A 16 -12.67 27.04 -14.67
N ASN A 17 -12.23 27.51 -15.83
CA ASN A 17 -13.08 27.75 -17.00
C ASN A 17 -13.30 26.49 -17.87
N ARG A 18 -12.79 25.33 -17.45
CA ARG A 18 -12.88 24.07 -18.20
C ARG A 18 -13.65 23.04 -17.38
N HIS A 19 -14.08 21.96 -18.03
CA HIS A 19 -14.55 20.76 -17.34
C HIS A 19 -13.56 19.63 -17.55
N VAL A 20 -13.35 18.83 -16.53
CA VAL A 20 -12.56 17.60 -16.59
C VAL A 20 -13.47 16.38 -16.54
N MET A 21 -13.11 15.36 -17.33
CA MET A 21 -13.77 14.07 -17.36
C MET A 21 -13.05 13.13 -16.41
N ILE A 22 -13.74 12.71 -15.34
CA ILE A 22 -13.21 11.74 -14.39
C ILE A 22 -13.79 10.36 -14.73
N PRO A 23 -12.98 9.43 -15.25
CA PRO A 23 -13.46 8.07 -15.49
C PRO A 23 -13.80 7.40 -14.16
N THR A 24 -14.94 6.71 -14.10
CA THR A 24 -15.41 6.02 -12.91
C THR A 24 -16.24 4.79 -13.24
N LEU A 25 -16.58 4.01 -12.22
CA LEU A 25 -17.58 2.95 -12.33
C LEU A 25 -18.94 3.53 -11.90
N PRO A 26 -20.06 3.06 -12.48
CA PRO A 26 -21.39 3.34 -11.95
C PRO A 26 -21.49 2.95 -10.45
N PRO A 27 -22.26 3.66 -9.61
CA PRO A 27 -22.28 3.44 -8.16
C PRO A 27 -22.57 1.99 -7.74
N ARG A 28 -23.46 1.29 -8.46
CA ARG A 28 -23.74 -0.13 -8.23
C ARG A 28 -22.51 -1.01 -8.42
N LEU A 29 -21.71 -0.74 -9.46
CA LEU A 29 -20.48 -1.47 -9.75
C LEU A 29 -19.34 -1.08 -8.80
N GLN A 30 -19.27 0.19 -8.38
CA GLN A 30 -18.37 0.61 -7.30
C GLN A 30 -18.64 -0.17 -6.01
N LYS A 31 -19.92 -0.30 -5.61
CA LYS A 31 -20.32 -1.08 -4.44
C LYS A 31 -19.97 -2.55 -4.60
N ALA A 32 -20.29 -3.17 -5.74
CA ALA A 32 -19.96 -4.57 -5.99
C ALA A 32 -18.44 -4.82 -5.93
N LYS A 33 -17.64 -3.92 -6.51
CA LYS A 33 -16.17 -3.96 -6.41
C LYS A 33 -15.72 -3.85 -4.95
N LEU A 34 -16.27 -2.91 -4.19
CA LEU A 34 -15.94 -2.73 -2.77
C LEU A 34 -16.28 -3.98 -1.94
N ASP A 35 -17.47 -4.55 -2.13
CA ASP A 35 -17.91 -5.76 -1.44
C ASP A 35 -17.00 -6.95 -1.76
N TYR A 36 -16.57 -7.09 -3.03
CA TYR A 36 -15.59 -8.10 -3.42
C TYR A 36 -14.23 -7.88 -2.71
N MET A 37 -13.73 -6.64 -2.67
CA MET A 37 -12.47 -6.33 -1.99
C MET A 37 -12.54 -6.59 -0.48
N ARG A 38 -13.70 -6.39 0.15
CA ARG A 38 -13.93 -6.74 1.57
C ARG A 38 -13.73 -8.22 1.82
N GLU A 39 -14.30 -9.07 0.96
CA GLU A 39 -14.11 -10.52 1.08
C GLU A 39 -12.66 -10.94 0.85
N CYS A 40 -11.96 -10.34 -0.12
CA CYS A 40 -10.53 -10.57 -0.32
C CYS A 40 -9.69 -10.18 0.91
N ILE A 41 -9.99 -9.05 1.55
CA ILE A 41 -9.29 -8.60 2.77
C ILE A 41 -9.48 -9.61 3.90
N ARG A 42 -10.70 -10.14 4.09
CA ARG A 42 -11.02 -11.08 5.17
C ARG A 42 -10.22 -12.37 5.11
N ILE A 43 -9.88 -12.83 3.90
CA ILE A 43 -9.12 -14.06 3.68
C ILE A 43 -7.62 -13.81 3.45
N SER A 44 -7.19 -12.55 3.34
CA SER A 44 -5.79 -12.21 3.08
C SER A 44 -4.92 -12.40 4.33
N GLN A 45 -3.87 -13.21 4.20
CA GLN A 45 -2.84 -13.35 5.24
C GLN A 45 -2.03 -12.06 5.42
N ARG A 46 -1.90 -11.26 4.35
CA ARG A 46 -1.15 -10.00 4.33
C ARG A 46 -2.09 -8.82 4.08
N ALA A 47 -3.02 -8.62 5.00
CA ALA A 47 -4.06 -7.61 4.86
C ALA A 47 -3.49 -6.19 4.63
N GLY A 48 -2.40 -5.81 5.29
CA GLY A 48 -1.77 -4.49 5.12
C GLY A 48 -1.20 -4.25 3.72
N GLU A 49 -0.45 -5.24 3.21
CA GLU A 49 0.06 -5.25 1.83
C GLU A 49 -1.09 -5.15 0.81
N PHE A 50 -2.19 -5.88 1.05
CA PHE A 50 -3.37 -5.80 0.19
C PHE A 50 -4.02 -4.40 0.18
N HIS A 51 -4.10 -3.71 1.32
CA HIS A 51 -4.59 -2.33 1.36
C HIS A 51 -3.67 -1.37 0.58
N MET A 52 -2.35 -1.49 0.73
CA MET A 52 -1.38 -0.71 -0.06
C MET A 52 -1.61 -0.92 -1.56
N LYS A 53 -1.77 -2.17 -1.99
CA LYS A 53 -2.06 -2.55 -3.37
C LYS A 53 -3.33 -1.86 -3.89
N LEU A 54 -4.42 -1.91 -3.13
CA LEU A 54 -5.66 -1.21 -3.49
C LEU A 54 -5.50 0.31 -3.59
N ARG A 55 -4.68 0.91 -2.72
CA ARG A 55 -4.37 2.34 -2.77
C ARG A 55 -3.54 2.71 -3.98
N PHE A 56 -2.54 1.91 -4.34
CA PHE A 56 -1.75 2.13 -5.54
C PHE A 56 -2.63 2.08 -6.79
N GLU A 57 -3.53 1.09 -6.88
CA GLU A 57 -4.51 1.01 -7.98
C GLU A 57 -5.47 2.20 -8.03
N GLN A 58 -5.83 2.73 -6.87
CA GLN A 58 -6.71 3.89 -6.76
C GLN A 58 -6.01 5.19 -7.17
N ILE A 59 -4.74 5.36 -6.78
CA ILE A 59 -4.03 6.65 -6.84
C ILE A 59 -3.10 6.75 -8.04
N ILE A 60 -2.27 5.73 -8.30
CA ILE A 60 -1.16 5.83 -9.25
C ILE A 60 -1.63 5.45 -10.65
N ASP A 61 -1.35 6.32 -11.62
CA ASP A 61 -1.63 6.08 -13.03
C ASP A 61 -0.50 5.30 -13.71
N ALA A 62 -0.33 4.05 -13.25
CA ALA A 62 0.63 3.11 -13.79
C ALA A 62 0.01 1.71 -13.87
N SER A 63 0.37 0.98 -14.92
CA SER A 63 -0.08 -0.38 -15.21
C SER A 63 0.82 -1.00 -16.28
N PRO A 64 1.04 -2.34 -16.31
CA PRO A 64 0.54 -3.32 -15.34
C PRO A 64 1.34 -3.32 -14.04
N TRP A 65 0.67 -3.72 -12.95
CA TRP A 65 1.31 -4.05 -11.68
C TRP A 65 1.61 -5.54 -11.63
N ILE A 66 2.79 -5.89 -11.12
CA ILE A 66 3.21 -7.26 -10.85
C ILE A 66 3.47 -7.37 -9.35
N ASP A 67 2.84 -8.35 -8.70
CA ASP A 67 2.93 -8.56 -7.27
C ASP A 67 4.03 -9.56 -6.91
N ASN A 68 4.67 -9.36 -5.75
CA ASN A 68 5.67 -10.27 -5.16
C ASN A 68 6.78 -10.66 -6.15
N VAL A 69 7.34 -9.66 -6.84
CA VAL A 69 8.28 -9.87 -7.94
C VAL A 69 9.73 -9.80 -7.47
N ARG A 70 10.58 -10.65 -8.02
CA ARG A 70 12.03 -10.68 -7.77
C ARG A 70 12.79 -10.34 -9.06
N PRO A 71 12.90 -9.05 -9.41
CA PRO A 71 13.54 -8.67 -10.67
C PRO A 71 15.03 -8.99 -10.63
N TRP A 72 15.60 -9.35 -11.79
CA TRP A 72 16.98 -9.80 -11.93
C TRP A 72 18.03 -8.77 -11.43
N PHE A 73 17.68 -7.48 -11.44
CA PHE A 73 18.56 -6.42 -10.99
C PHE A 73 18.52 -6.19 -9.47
N LEU A 74 17.55 -6.79 -8.77
CA LEU A 74 17.37 -6.65 -7.34
C LEU A 74 17.99 -7.86 -6.61
N GLN A 75 19.28 -8.08 -6.87
CA GLN A 75 20.04 -9.21 -6.34
C GLN A 75 21.13 -8.71 -5.39
N SER A 76 21.26 -9.38 -4.24
CA SER A 76 22.38 -9.15 -3.32
C SER A 76 23.68 -9.62 -3.94
N SER A 77 24.66 -8.73 -4.03
CA SER A 77 26.01 -9.08 -4.47
C SER A 77 26.76 -9.95 -3.46
N GLU A 78 26.39 -9.89 -2.17
CA GLU A 78 27.03 -10.65 -1.11
C GLU A 78 26.51 -12.09 -1.03
N SER A 79 25.19 -12.27 -1.05
CA SER A 79 24.56 -13.58 -0.89
C SER A 79 24.14 -14.24 -2.20
N GLY A 80 24.08 -13.49 -3.31
CA GLY A 80 23.51 -13.95 -4.57
C GLY A 80 21.99 -14.10 -4.56
N GLU A 81 21.31 -13.79 -3.46
CA GLU A 81 19.85 -13.91 -3.35
C GLU A 81 19.12 -12.74 -4.00
N PHE A 82 18.00 -13.03 -4.66
CA PHE A 82 17.09 -11.98 -5.13
C PHE A 82 16.20 -11.48 -3.99
N LEU A 83 16.15 -10.15 -3.84
CA LEU A 83 15.14 -9.49 -3.03
C LEU A 83 13.83 -9.37 -3.83
N GLU A 84 12.76 -9.09 -3.11
CA GLU A 84 11.39 -9.07 -3.64
C GLU A 84 10.80 -7.68 -3.48
N TYR A 85 10.02 -7.24 -4.47
CA TYR A 85 9.06 -6.15 -4.32
C TYR A 85 7.66 -6.70 -4.08
N ASP A 86 6.94 -6.17 -3.09
CA ASP A 86 5.53 -6.53 -2.88
C ASP A 86 4.67 -6.20 -4.09
N ARG A 87 5.01 -5.10 -4.78
CA ARG A 87 4.39 -4.66 -6.02
C ARG A 87 5.34 -3.83 -6.87
N TYR A 88 5.35 -4.04 -8.18
CA TYR A 88 6.20 -3.33 -9.13
C TYR A 88 5.49 -3.06 -10.46
N CYS A 89 5.67 -1.87 -11.02
CA CYS A 89 5.30 -1.53 -12.38
C CYS A 89 6.58 -1.35 -13.21
N PRO A 90 6.96 -2.32 -14.06
CA PRO A 90 8.18 -2.23 -14.86
C PRO A 90 8.20 -1.06 -15.83
N HIS A 91 7.04 -0.73 -16.42
CA HIS A 91 6.92 0.34 -17.40
C HIS A 91 7.18 1.72 -16.77
N ALA A 92 6.57 1.98 -15.62
CA ALA A 92 6.72 3.26 -14.92
C ALA A 92 7.94 3.30 -13.98
N LYS A 93 8.64 2.17 -13.80
CA LYS A 93 9.74 2.01 -12.83
C LYS A 93 9.33 2.41 -11.40
N ILE A 94 8.13 2.03 -10.97
CA ILE A 94 7.62 2.30 -9.62
C ILE A 94 7.47 0.98 -8.86
N ALA A 95 8.03 0.91 -7.65
CA ALA A 95 7.87 -0.20 -6.74
C ALA A 95 7.21 0.24 -5.43
N GLY A 96 6.45 -0.66 -4.82
CA GLY A 96 5.81 -0.50 -3.52
C GLY A 96 6.29 -1.55 -2.53
N GLU A 97 6.49 -1.13 -1.30
CA GLU A 97 6.87 -1.98 -0.16
C GLU A 97 5.99 -1.67 1.04
N PHE A 98 5.31 -2.68 1.56
CA PHE A 98 4.53 -2.56 2.77
C PHE A 98 5.35 -3.03 3.97
N GLN A 99 5.78 -2.08 4.79
CA GLN A 99 6.47 -2.39 6.04
C GLN A 99 5.46 -2.71 7.14
N GLY A 100 5.08 -3.98 7.20
CA GLY A 100 4.22 -4.51 8.24
C GLY A 100 4.85 -4.45 9.63
N ARG A 101 4.03 -4.76 10.64
CA ARG A 101 4.36 -4.71 12.07
C ARG A 101 5.59 -5.54 12.48
N GLN A 102 5.98 -6.51 11.67
CA GLN A 102 7.15 -7.37 11.87
C GLN A 102 8.49 -6.67 11.62
N HIS A 103 8.50 -5.45 11.07
CA HIS A 103 9.73 -4.70 10.75
C HIS A 103 10.24 -3.78 11.87
N PHE A 104 9.42 -3.43 12.88
CA PHE A 104 9.74 -2.30 13.76
C PHE A 104 10.08 -2.66 15.21
N GLU A 105 9.56 -3.75 15.76
CA GLU A 105 9.81 -4.14 17.16
C GLU A 105 9.79 -5.68 17.26
N THR A 106 10.70 -6.24 18.06
CA THR A 106 10.74 -7.67 18.43
C THR A 106 9.36 -8.10 18.92
N THR A 107 8.56 -8.69 18.04
CA THR A 107 7.33 -9.37 18.46
C THR A 107 7.71 -10.52 19.39
N SER A 108 6.80 -10.96 20.26
CA SER A 108 7.07 -12.07 21.19
C SER A 108 7.42 -13.40 20.50
N GLU A 109 7.27 -13.46 19.17
CA GLU A 109 7.64 -14.59 18.29
C GLU A 109 9.03 -14.44 17.65
N PHE A 110 9.64 -13.24 17.66
CA PHE A 110 10.98 -12.97 17.08
C PHE A 110 11.77 -11.94 17.93
N PRO A 111 12.38 -12.38 19.05
CA PRO A 111 13.13 -11.52 19.97
C PRO A 111 14.59 -11.25 19.56
N ASP A 112 15.03 -11.66 18.37
CA ASP A 112 16.45 -11.67 18.01
C ASP A 112 16.92 -10.34 17.38
N PRO A 113 17.87 -9.62 18.01
CA PRO A 113 18.50 -8.42 17.45
C PRO A 113 19.14 -8.66 16.07
N GLU A 114 19.64 -9.87 15.79
CA GLU A 114 20.25 -10.20 14.50
C GLU A 114 19.23 -10.15 13.35
N HIS A 115 17.98 -10.52 13.61
CA HIS A 115 16.93 -10.48 12.60
C HIS A 115 16.56 -9.04 12.22
N LEU A 116 16.59 -8.12 13.18
CA LEU A 116 16.34 -6.70 12.93
C LEU A 116 17.47 -6.09 12.09
N GLU A 117 18.73 -6.44 12.39
CA GLU A 117 19.89 -5.97 11.64
C GLU A 117 19.89 -6.50 10.20
N LYS A 118 19.63 -7.80 10.00
CA LYS A 118 19.47 -8.40 8.67
C LYS A 118 18.36 -7.73 7.86
N THR A 119 17.25 -7.37 8.51
CA THR A 119 16.14 -6.65 7.86
C THR A 119 16.57 -5.25 7.42
N LYS A 120 17.28 -4.49 8.28
CA LYS A 120 17.80 -3.16 7.92
C LYS A 120 18.79 -3.23 6.76
N ILE A 121 19.68 -4.23 6.75
CA ILE A 121 20.63 -4.45 5.66
C ILE A 121 19.87 -4.72 4.35
N ARG A 122 18.89 -5.62 4.38
CA ARG A 122 18.06 -5.94 3.19
C ARG A 122 17.29 -4.72 2.69
N ASP A 123 16.70 -3.92 3.58
CA ASP A 123 15.98 -2.70 3.21
C ASP A 123 16.92 -1.63 2.61
N SER A 124 18.13 -1.47 3.16
CA SER A 124 19.14 -0.55 2.64
C SER A 124 19.61 -0.98 1.25
N LEU A 125 19.95 -2.27 1.10
CA LEU A 125 20.35 -2.85 -0.18
C LEU A 125 19.25 -2.71 -1.23
N LYS A 126 17.98 -2.98 -0.85
CA LYS A 126 16.82 -2.81 -1.73
C LYS A 126 16.73 -1.37 -2.23
N LYS A 127 16.85 -0.38 -1.33
CA LYS A 127 16.83 1.04 -1.70
C LYS A 127 17.97 1.42 -2.65
N GLU A 128 19.18 0.94 -2.38
CA GLU A 128 20.35 1.23 -3.21
C GLU A 128 20.21 0.65 -4.62
N LEU A 129 19.88 -0.64 -4.72
CA LEU A 129 19.65 -1.32 -6.00
C LEU A 129 18.49 -0.70 -6.77
N SER A 130 17.41 -0.30 -6.08
CA SER A 130 16.29 0.40 -6.72
C SER A 130 16.77 1.70 -7.36
N ARG A 131 17.54 2.52 -6.63
CA ARG A 131 18.08 3.78 -7.13
C ARG A 131 19.02 3.58 -8.31
N LYS A 132 19.90 2.56 -8.25
CA LYS A 132 20.84 2.23 -9.33
C LYS A 132 20.15 1.87 -10.64
N HIS A 133 18.92 1.37 -10.57
CA HIS A 133 18.11 0.95 -11.72
C HIS A 133 16.93 1.88 -12.03
N ASP A 134 17.00 3.12 -11.54
CA ASP A 134 15.99 4.18 -11.73
C ASP A 134 14.58 3.79 -11.28
N VAL A 135 14.48 2.93 -10.27
CA VAL A 135 13.22 2.52 -9.67
C VAL A 135 12.85 3.45 -8.51
N ILE A 136 11.69 4.08 -8.61
CA ILE A 136 11.07 4.84 -7.52
C ILE A 136 10.48 3.84 -6.53
N LEU A 137 11.16 3.67 -5.40
CA LEU A 137 10.70 2.78 -4.32
C LEU A 137 9.86 3.57 -3.29
N ILE A 138 8.57 3.24 -3.21
CA ILE A 138 7.63 3.85 -2.27
C ILE A 138 7.41 2.88 -1.11
N THR A 139 7.82 3.29 0.09
CA THR A 139 7.65 2.50 1.31
C THR A 139 6.44 3.00 2.12
N ILE A 140 5.52 2.09 2.42
CA ILE A 140 4.24 2.34 3.08
C ILE A 140 4.18 1.58 4.41
N THR A 141 3.81 2.27 5.48
CA THR A 141 3.52 1.68 6.80
C THR A 141 2.01 1.57 7.02
N PRO A 142 1.53 0.83 8.03
CA PRO A 142 0.11 0.76 8.36
C PRO A 142 -0.54 2.14 8.50
N GLU A 143 0.12 3.08 9.16
CA GLU A 143 -0.36 4.43 9.41
C GLU A 143 -0.48 5.29 8.14
N ASP A 144 0.21 4.91 7.07
CA ASP A 144 0.21 5.64 5.80
C ASP A 144 -1.01 5.31 4.93
N LEU A 145 -1.83 4.31 5.26
CA LEU A 145 -2.89 3.78 4.38
C LEU A 145 -4.10 4.70 4.16
N THR A 146 -4.19 5.85 4.83
CA THR A 146 -5.21 6.87 4.51
C THR A 146 -4.89 7.51 3.16
N LEU A 147 -5.90 8.01 2.43
CA LEU A 147 -5.66 8.63 1.13
C LEU A 147 -4.65 9.79 1.23
N GLU A 148 -4.82 10.64 2.24
CA GLU A 148 -3.96 11.80 2.50
C GLU A 148 -2.51 11.40 2.74
N ASN A 149 -2.26 10.41 3.61
CA ASN A 149 -0.90 9.98 3.93
C ASN A 149 -0.25 9.27 2.74
N MET A 150 -1.01 8.46 2.00
CA MET A 150 -0.53 7.84 0.76
C MET A 150 -0.06 8.91 -0.24
N LEU A 151 -0.86 9.97 -0.45
CA LEU A 151 -0.50 11.07 -1.34
C LEU A 151 0.76 11.80 -0.85
N GLY A 152 0.93 11.98 0.46
CA GLY A 152 2.15 12.56 1.03
C GLY A 152 3.40 11.68 0.90
N LYS A 153 3.24 10.36 0.69
CA LYS A 153 4.35 9.42 0.45
C LYS A 153 4.73 9.28 -1.02
N ILE A 154 3.79 9.53 -1.92
CA ILE A 154 4.00 9.37 -3.35
C ILE A 154 4.76 10.61 -3.87
N PRO A 155 5.94 10.45 -4.49
CA PRO A 155 6.68 11.57 -5.06
C PRO A 155 5.89 12.30 -6.15
N GLU A 156 6.09 13.61 -6.29
CA GLU A 156 5.42 14.43 -7.32
C GLU A 156 5.71 14.00 -8.76
N THR A 157 6.82 13.27 -8.97
CA THR A 157 7.20 12.71 -10.28
C THR A 157 6.34 11.50 -10.68
N VAL A 158 5.61 10.90 -9.75
CA VAL A 158 4.74 9.75 -10.01
C VAL A 158 3.39 10.24 -10.55
N PRO A 159 2.92 9.73 -11.71
CA PRO A 159 1.65 10.14 -12.26
C PRO A 159 0.48 9.67 -11.38
N ILE A 160 -0.42 10.60 -11.04
CA ILE A 160 -1.61 10.34 -10.21
C ILE A 160 -2.86 10.37 -11.08
N LYS A 161 -3.76 9.40 -10.86
CA LYS A 161 -5.05 9.29 -11.53
C LYS A 161 -5.95 10.47 -11.16
N LEU A 162 -6.67 10.98 -12.16
CA LEU A 162 -7.83 11.81 -11.90
C LEU A 162 -8.97 10.91 -11.38
N MET A 163 -9.40 11.13 -10.15
CA MET A 163 -10.26 10.19 -9.43
C MET A 163 -11.41 10.89 -8.68
N ASP A 164 -12.53 10.20 -8.54
CA ASP A 164 -13.66 10.70 -7.76
C ASP A 164 -13.53 10.30 -6.29
N LEU A 165 -13.09 11.26 -5.47
CA LEU A 165 -12.92 11.08 -4.02
C LEU A 165 -14.24 10.86 -3.28
N ASN A 166 -15.36 11.25 -3.89
CA ASN A 166 -16.70 11.12 -3.32
C ASN A 166 -17.45 9.90 -3.87
N GLY A 167 -16.77 9.01 -4.59
CA GLY A 167 -17.35 7.76 -5.05
C GLY A 167 -17.64 6.81 -3.87
N VAL A 168 -18.60 5.91 -4.07
CA VAL A 168 -18.88 4.80 -3.13
C VAL A 168 -17.62 3.97 -2.86
N TYR A 169 -16.85 3.69 -3.91
CA TYR A 169 -15.60 2.93 -3.77
C TYR A 169 -14.54 3.72 -3.01
N ALA A 170 -14.37 5.01 -3.30
CA ALA A 170 -13.33 5.83 -2.67
C ALA A 170 -13.55 5.97 -1.16
N ARG A 171 -14.78 6.30 -0.74
CA ARG A 171 -15.14 6.35 0.69
C ARG A 171 -15.05 4.98 1.35
N GLY A 172 -15.54 3.93 0.69
CA GLY A 172 -15.49 2.59 1.24
C GLY A 172 -14.06 2.06 1.44
N LEU A 173 -13.15 2.35 0.51
CA LEU A 173 -11.74 1.99 0.66
C LEU A 173 -11.07 2.79 1.79
N GLU A 174 -11.41 4.07 1.95
CA GLU A 174 -10.97 4.89 3.08
C GLU A 174 -11.39 4.26 4.42
N GLU A 175 -12.67 3.88 4.55
CA GLU A 175 -13.18 3.20 5.75
C GLU A 175 -12.43 1.89 6.04
N LEU A 176 -12.16 1.07 5.01
CA LEU A 176 -11.43 -0.19 5.18
C LEU A 176 -9.99 0.04 5.68
N CYS A 177 -9.28 0.99 5.08
CA CYS A 177 -7.95 1.38 5.53
C CYS A 177 -7.96 1.89 6.99
N GLN A 178 -8.93 2.72 7.36
CA GLN A 178 -9.06 3.22 8.73
C GLN A 178 -9.37 2.10 9.74
N GLN A 179 -10.21 1.14 9.38
CA GLN A 179 -10.48 -0.04 10.20
C GLN A 179 -9.21 -0.87 10.42
N TYR A 180 -8.42 -1.08 9.36
CA TYR A 180 -7.13 -1.77 9.46
C TYR A 180 -6.14 -1.00 10.34
N ILE A 181 -6.01 0.32 10.17
CA ILE A 181 -5.16 1.17 11.04
C ILE A 181 -5.58 1.05 12.50
N ALA A 182 -6.88 1.13 12.79
CA ALA A 182 -7.39 1.01 14.15
C ALA A 182 -7.11 -0.38 14.75
N TYR A 183 -7.27 -1.44 13.95
CA TYR A 183 -6.90 -2.80 14.33
C TYR A 183 -5.40 -2.90 14.63
N HIS A 184 -4.55 -2.36 13.75
CA HIS A 184 -3.10 -2.32 13.91
C HIS A 184 -2.69 -1.62 15.21
N ARG A 185 -3.22 -0.42 15.47
CA ARG A 185 -2.98 0.36 16.69
C ARG A 185 -3.40 -0.38 17.96
N ARG A 186 -4.58 -1.00 17.96
CA ARG A 186 -5.05 -1.82 19.10
C ARG A 186 -4.14 -3.02 19.33
N GLY A 187 -3.71 -3.67 18.26
CA GLY A 187 -2.71 -4.72 18.32
C GLY A 187 -1.44 -4.22 19.00
N LYS A 188 -0.86 -3.10 18.53
CA LYS A 188 0.38 -2.51 19.07
C LYS A 188 0.24 -2.21 20.57
N ALA A 189 -0.87 -1.60 20.97
CA ALA A 189 -1.16 -1.30 22.37
C ALA A 189 -1.24 -2.56 23.26
N ARG A 190 -1.81 -3.67 22.75
CA ARG A 190 -1.89 -4.94 23.49
C ARG A 190 -0.52 -5.54 23.75
N ASP A 191 0.37 -5.52 22.76
CA ASP A 191 1.71 -6.10 22.90
C ASP A 191 2.57 -5.27 23.86
N MET A 192 2.51 -3.94 23.77
CA MET A 192 3.18 -3.04 24.71
C MET A 192 2.72 -3.25 26.17
N ARG A 193 1.46 -3.66 26.40
CA ARG A 193 0.96 -4.00 27.74
C ARG A 193 1.49 -5.36 28.21
N ARG A 194 1.53 -6.36 27.32
CA ARG A 194 2.06 -7.70 27.62
C ARG A 194 3.57 -7.68 27.89
N GLY A 195 4.35 -6.91 27.14
CA GLY A 195 5.78 -6.74 27.37
C GLY A 195 6.07 -6.15 28.75
N ARG A 196 5.38 -5.06 29.11
CA ARG A 196 5.49 -4.44 30.44
C ARG A 196 5.11 -5.36 31.59
N GLN A 197 4.09 -6.21 31.42
CA GLN A 197 3.71 -7.19 32.45
C GLN A 197 4.77 -8.27 32.66
N ARG A 198 5.49 -8.70 31.60
CA ARG A 198 6.58 -9.67 31.71
C ARG A 198 7.81 -9.08 32.41
N GLU A 199 8.20 -7.85 32.07
CA GLU A 199 9.31 -7.16 32.73
C GLU A 199 9.07 -6.92 34.24
N LEU A 200 7.81 -6.81 34.65
CA LEU A 200 7.42 -6.68 36.06
C LEU A 200 7.32 -8.02 36.79
N SER A 201 7.15 -9.15 36.08
CA SER A 201 7.14 -10.49 36.68
C SER A 201 8.52 -11.12 36.78
N ASP A 202 9.49 -10.64 36.00
CA ASP A 202 10.88 -11.10 35.98
C ASP A 202 11.79 -10.28 36.93
N ARG A 203 11.21 -9.37 37.73
CA ARG A 203 11.86 -8.60 38.80
C ARG A 203 11.36 -9.03 40.17
#